data_AF-A0A9E0UUL2-F1
#
_entry.id   AF-A0A9E0UUL2-F1
#
_cell.length_a   1.000
_cell.length_b   1.000
_cell.length_c   1.000
_cell.angle_alpha   90.00
_cell.angle_beta   90.00
_cell.angle_gamma   90.00
#
_symmetry.space_group_name_H-M   'P 1'
#
loop_
_entity.id
_entity.type
_entity.pdbx_description
1 polymer ?
#
loop_
_entity_poly.entity_id
_entity_poly.type
_entity_poly.pdbx_seq_one_letter_code
_entity_poly.pdbx_strand_id
1 'polypeptide(L)'
;MKKLLSILIVFTFAVIIVSGCSKSDDTTITNTGGNQLPTSPSSPIPSNGAVGVTGFVTATWSCSDPDVNDTLRYDVYIGSTTNPSTVVTTGTLNKAADLGIAGPNTLVYWKVVAKDNHGGVTNGPVWSYRTAP
;
A
#
# COMPACT_ATOMS: atom_id res chain seq x y z
N MET A 1 -31.24 50.30 -40.19
CA MET A 1 -31.59 51.65 -39.69
C MET A 1 -30.66 51.97 -38.53
N LYS A 2 -29.80 52.98 -38.71
CA LYS A 2 -28.81 53.42 -37.72
C LYS A 2 -29.53 54.31 -36.69
N LYS A 3 -29.39 54.05 -35.40
CA LYS A 3 -29.61 55.06 -34.37
C LYS A 3 -28.38 55.08 -33.46
N LEU A 4 -27.64 56.17 -33.58
CA LEU A 4 -26.50 56.53 -32.73
C LEU A 4 -27.01 57.27 -31.48
N LEU A 5 -26.35 56.96 -30.37
CA LEU A 5 -25.91 57.85 -29.29
C LEU A 5 -26.96 58.49 -28.35
N SER A 6 -26.91 58.11 -27.07
CA SER A 6 -26.93 59.08 -25.96
C SER A 6 -26.25 58.50 -24.72
N ILE A 7 -25.20 59.19 -24.31
CA ILE A 7 -24.41 59.01 -23.09
C ILE A 7 -25.26 59.41 -21.88
N LEU A 8 -25.20 58.62 -20.80
CA LEU A 8 -25.35 59.14 -19.45
C LEU A 8 -24.29 58.50 -18.56
N ILE A 9 -23.18 59.23 -18.39
CA ILE A 9 -22.16 58.94 -17.39
C ILE A 9 -22.76 59.31 -16.03
N VAL A 10 -23.04 58.31 -15.20
CA VAL A 10 -23.25 58.51 -13.77
C VAL A 10 -22.04 57.91 -13.07
N PHE A 11 -21.10 58.80 -12.73
CA PHE A 11 -19.98 58.51 -11.85
C PHE A 11 -20.53 58.35 -10.43
N THR A 12 -20.72 57.11 -9.98
CA THR A 12 -20.82 56.82 -8.54
C THR A 12 -19.62 55.97 -8.16
N PHE A 13 -18.66 56.66 -7.52
CA PHE A 13 -17.53 56.08 -6.82
C PHE A 13 -18.02 55.05 -5.80
N ALA A 14 -17.67 53.78 -6.02
CA ALA A 14 -17.50 52.81 -4.95
C ALA A 14 -16.39 51.86 -5.36
N VAL A 15 -15.15 52.22 -5.02
CA VAL A 15 -14.03 51.29 -5.00
C VAL A 15 -14.31 50.33 -3.84
N ILE A 16 -15.00 49.22 -4.12
CA ILE A 16 -15.08 48.10 -3.19
C ILE A 16 -13.80 47.28 -3.41
N ILE A 17 -12.73 47.71 -2.75
CA ILE A 17 -11.63 46.80 -2.42
C ILE A 17 -12.19 45.74 -1.48
N VAL A 18 -12.70 44.64 -2.03
CA VAL A 18 -12.80 43.39 -1.27
C VAL A 18 -11.39 42.81 -1.15
N SER A 19 -10.57 43.50 -0.36
CA SER A 19 -9.45 42.85 0.32
C SER A 19 -10.05 41.95 1.38
N GLY A 20 -10.11 40.67 1.05
CA GLY A 20 -10.68 39.69 1.95
C GLY A 20 -10.82 38.32 1.30
N CYS A 21 -9.77 37.79 0.67
CA CYS A 21 -9.56 36.36 0.87
C CYS A 21 -9.11 36.19 2.33
N SER A 22 -10.08 36.21 3.24
CA SER A 22 -9.92 35.46 4.47
C SER A 22 -9.69 34.04 3.99
N LYS A 23 -8.44 33.55 4.10
CA LYS A 23 -8.28 32.14 4.37
C LYS A 23 -9.14 31.93 5.60
N SER A 24 -10.29 31.31 5.42
CA SER A 24 -10.96 30.67 6.53
C SER A 24 -9.94 29.65 7.02
N ASP A 25 -9.12 30.06 7.98
CA ASP A 25 -8.62 29.17 9.00
C ASP A 25 -9.85 28.68 9.75
N ASP A 26 -10.53 27.74 9.09
CA ASP A 26 -11.47 26.89 9.76
C ASP A 26 -10.64 25.91 10.59
N THR A 27 -10.37 26.30 11.83
CA THR A 27 -10.04 25.39 12.92
C THR A 27 -11.25 24.49 13.25
N THR A 28 -11.86 23.86 12.24
CA THR A 28 -12.53 22.58 12.45
C THR A 28 -11.44 21.57 12.70
N ILE A 29 -11.54 20.92 13.85
CA ILE A 29 -10.62 19.88 14.30
C ILE A 29 -10.43 18.88 13.15
N THR A 30 -9.26 18.87 12.51
CA THR A 30 -8.89 17.82 11.55
C THR A 30 -8.67 16.53 12.34
N ASN A 31 -9.75 15.85 12.70
CA ASN A 31 -9.70 14.45 13.08
C ASN A 31 -10.10 13.58 11.87
N THR A 32 -9.48 13.84 10.73
CA THR A 32 -9.44 12.90 9.62
C THR A 32 -8.09 12.22 9.71
N GLY A 33 -7.95 11.27 10.63
CA GLY A 33 -6.83 10.33 10.58
C GLY A 33 -6.86 9.69 9.19
N GLY A 34 -5.92 10.09 8.33
CA GLY A 34 -5.81 9.50 7.00
C GLY A 34 -5.41 8.03 7.10
N ASN A 35 -5.59 7.29 6.00
CA ASN A 35 -5.23 5.88 5.92
C ASN A 35 -3.78 5.65 6.38
N GLN A 36 -3.60 4.74 7.33
CA GLN A 36 -2.33 4.25 7.78
C GLN A 36 -1.93 3.04 6.91
N LEU A 37 -0.63 2.86 6.71
CA LEU A 37 -0.16 1.73 5.89
C LEU A 37 -0.20 0.43 6.72
N PRO A 38 -0.37 -0.72 6.05
CA PRO A 38 -0.19 -2.01 6.69
C PRO A 38 1.20 -2.11 7.32
N THR A 39 1.31 -2.78 8.46
CA THR A 39 2.60 -3.15 9.03
C THR A 39 3.41 -4.00 8.04
N SER A 40 4.74 -3.96 8.14
CA SER A 40 5.57 -4.83 7.30
C SER A 40 5.30 -6.30 7.66
N PRO A 41 5.04 -7.17 6.67
CA PRO A 41 4.98 -8.61 6.90
C PRO A 41 6.17 -9.11 7.72
N SER A 42 5.90 -9.96 8.71
CA SER A 42 6.88 -10.39 9.71
C SER A 42 6.67 -11.85 10.13
N SER A 43 7.56 -12.36 10.99
CA SER A 43 7.48 -13.73 11.55
C SER A 43 7.22 -14.81 10.48
N PRO A 44 8.09 -14.91 9.45
CA PRO A 44 7.90 -15.87 8.38
C PRO A 44 8.03 -17.30 8.89
N ILE A 45 7.23 -18.20 8.33
CA ILE A 45 7.48 -19.64 8.33
C ILE A 45 7.56 -20.08 6.86
N PRO A 46 8.58 -20.84 6.42
CA PRO A 46 9.82 -21.13 7.14
C PRO A 46 10.51 -19.86 7.65
N SER A 47 11.20 -19.97 8.80
CA SER A 47 11.95 -18.83 9.34
C SER A 47 13.00 -18.36 8.34
N ASN A 48 13.33 -17.07 8.38
CA ASN A 48 14.33 -16.53 7.48
C ASN A 48 15.68 -17.25 7.67
N GLY A 49 16.23 -17.77 6.57
CA GLY A 49 17.47 -18.55 6.58
C GLY A 49 17.31 -20.00 7.05
N ALA A 50 16.07 -20.52 7.17
CA ALA A 50 15.84 -21.92 7.54
C ALA A 50 16.58 -22.87 6.59
N VAL A 51 17.12 -23.97 7.13
CA VAL A 51 17.81 -25.01 6.38
C VAL A 51 17.16 -26.37 6.63
N GLY A 52 17.33 -27.31 5.71
CA GLY A 52 16.76 -28.66 5.88
C GLY A 52 15.24 -28.70 5.71
N VAL A 53 14.65 -27.74 4.99
CA VAL A 53 13.21 -27.73 4.72
C VAL A 53 12.86 -28.89 3.77
N THR A 54 11.85 -29.68 4.11
CA THR A 54 11.47 -30.90 3.36
C THR A 54 10.04 -30.83 2.86
N GLY A 55 9.77 -31.44 1.71
CA GLY A 55 8.41 -31.62 1.18
C GLY A 55 7.78 -30.33 0.63
N PHE A 56 6.46 -30.27 0.69
CA PHE A 56 5.68 -29.09 0.30
C PHE A 56 5.83 -27.98 1.34
N VAL A 57 6.08 -26.77 0.88
CA VAL A 57 6.30 -25.61 1.74
C VAL A 57 5.09 -24.69 1.73
N THR A 58 4.30 -24.77 2.80
CA THR A 58 3.29 -23.74 3.08
C THR A 58 3.96 -22.61 3.85
N ALA A 59 4.11 -21.46 3.21
CA ALA A 59 4.62 -20.27 3.85
C ALA A 59 3.53 -19.55 4.64
N THR A 60 3.87 -19.01 5.80
CA THR A 60 2.98 -18.16 6.61
C THR A 60 3.71 -16.92 7.10
N TRP A 61 2.96 -15.87 7.44
CA TRP A 61 3.50 -14.61 7.92
C TRP A 61 2.51 -13.94 8.88
N SER A 62 3.00 -12.95 9.62
CA SER A 62 2.19 -12.02 10.43
C SER A 62 2.13 -10.67 9.74
N CYS A 63 0.96 -10.03 9.83
CA CYS A 63 0.73 -8.67 9.35
C CYS A 63 -0.57 -8.13 10.00
N SER A 64 -0.63 -6.82 10.21
CA SER A 64 -1.77 -6.07 10.74
C SER A 64 -1.82 -4.69 10.11
N ASP A 65 -2.95 -4.02 10.23
CA ASP A 65 -3.11 -2.60 9.89
C ASP A 65 -3.45 -1.81 11.16
N PRO A 66 -2.86 -0.61 11.39
CA PRO A 66 -3.30 0.28 12.45
C PRO A 66 -4.79 0.66 12.34
N ASP A 67 -5.31 0.79 11.12
CA ASP A 67 -6.73 1.00 10.85
C ASP A 67 -7.47 -0.33 10.98
N VAL A 68 -7.99 -0.63 12.18
CA VAL A 68 -8.55 -1.95 12.53
C VAL A 68 -9.73 -2.43 11.66
N ASN A 69 -10.34 -1.54 10.88
CA ASN A 69 -11.44 -1.87 9.96
C ASN A 69 -10.96 -2.18 8.53
N ASP A 70 -9.66 -2.05 8.26
CA ASP A 70 -9.09 -2.28 6.95
C ASP A 70 -8.90 -3.77 6.67
N THR A 71 -9.30 -4.15 5.47
CA THR A 71 -9.11 -5.51 4.95
C THR A 71 -7.76 -5.61 4.26
N LEU A 72 -6.88 -6.44 4.81
CA LEU A 72 -5.59 -6.72 4.21
C LEU A 72 -5.66 -7.85 3.18
N ARG A 73 -5.03 -7.62 2.03
CA ARG A 73 -4.74 -8.61 0.99
C ARG A 73 -3.24 -8.73 0.78
N TYR A 74 -2.81 -9.88 0.29
CA TYR A 74 -1.39 -10.18 0.12
C TYR A 74 -1.09 -10.69 -1.28
N ASP A 75 0.01 -10.19 -1.83
CA ASP A 75 0.68 -10.79 -2.98
C ASP A 75 1.94 -11.49 -2.50
N VAL A 76 2.15 -12.73 -2.94
CA VAL A 76 3.30 -13.55 -2.54
C VAL A 76 4.13 -13.86 -3.77
N TYR A 77 5.44 -13.64 -3.64
CA TYR A 77 6.41 -13.87 -4.70
C TYR A 77 7.50 -14.83 -4.24
N ILE A 78 8.01 -15.63 -5.17
CA ILE A 78 9.10 -16.58 -4.99
C ILE A 78 10.19 -16.35 -6.04
N GLY A 79 11.41 -16.82 -5.80
CA GLY A 79 12.51 -16.74 -6.74
C GLY A 79 13.79 -17.41 -6.25
N SER A 80 14.80 -17.44 -7.12
CA SER A 80 16.15 -17.97 -6.85
C SER A 80 17.18 -16.89 -6.53
N THR A 81 16.75 -15.61 -6.47
CA THR A 81 17.60 -14.45 -6.17
C THR A 81 16.98 -13.61 -5.08
N THR A 82 17.74 -12.66 -4.54
CA THR A 82 17.27 -11.70 -3.53
C THR A 82 16.19 -10.73 -4.03
N ASN A 83 15.82 -10.77 -5.31
CA ASN A 83 14.68 -10.03 -5.86
C ASN A 83 13.64 -11.00 -6.46
N PRO A 84 12.88 -11.73 -5.61
CA PRO A 84 11.86 -12.66 -6.09
C PRO A 84 10.75 -11.92 -6.84
N SER A 85 10.44 -12.38 -8.04
CA SER A 85 9.47 -11.77 -8.96
C SER A 85 8.42 -12.75 -9.50
N THR A 86 8.60 -14.06 -9.31
CA THR A 86 7.62 -15.06 -9.72
C THR A 86 6.43 -15.01 -8.79
N VAL A 87 5.24 -14.74 -9.33
CA VAL A 87 4.00 -14.67 -8.56
C VAL A 87 3.56 -16.06 -8.13
N VAL A 88 3.33 -16.24 -6.83
CA VAL A 88 2.69 -17.44 -6.26
C VAL A 88 1.18 -17.21 -6.15
N THR A 89 0.80 -16.06 -5.59
CA THR A 89 -0.60 -15.65 -5.47
C THR A 89 -0.71 -14.14 -5.38
N THR A 90 -1.88 -13.60 -5.71
CA THR A 90 -2.20 -12.17 -5.61
C THR A 90 -3.55 -11.98 -4.97
N GLY A 91 -3.67 -10.95 -4.13
CA GLY A 91 -4.94 -10.55 -3.53
C GLY A 91 -5.51 -11.54 -2.50
N THR A 92 -4.72 -12.48 -1.97
CA THR A 92 -5.24 -13.45 -0.99
C THR A 92 -5.53 -12.77 0.34
N LEU A 93 -6.60 -13.20 1.02
CA LEU A 93 -6.91 -12.81 2.40
C LEU A 93 -6.17 -13.66 3.43
N ASN A 94 -5.69 -14.84 3.01
CA ASN A 94 -5.00 -15.77 3.89
C ASN A 94 -3.58 -15.26 4.17
N LYS A 95 -3.14 -15.37 5.43
CA LYS A 95 -1.74 -15.17 5.82
C LYS A 95 -0.88 -16.42 5.57
N ALA A 96 -1.19 -17.11 4.48
CA ALA A 96 -0.54 -18.34 4.06
C ALA A 96 -0.55 -18.48 2.54
N ALA A 97 0.51 -19.09 1.98
CA ALA A 97 0.61 -19.42 0.55
C ALA A 97 1.44 -20.69 0.36
N ASP A 98 1.04 -21.52 -0.60
CA ASP A 98 1.81 -22.70 -0.99
C ASP A 98 2.94 -22.27 -1.94
N LEU A 99 4.19 -22.42 -1.49
CA LEU A 99 5.39 -22.15 -2.30
C LEU A 99 5.78 -23.35 -3.18
N GLY A 100 5.06 -24.46 -3.06
CA GLY A 100 5.30 -25.70 -3.77
C GLY A 100 6.47 -26.50 -3.19
N ILE A 101 7.09 -27.29 -4.06
CA ILE A 101 8.26 -28.10 -3.76
C ILE A 101 9.45 -27.60 -4.57
N ALA A 102 10.60 -27.50 -3.92
CA ALA A 102 11.87 -27.20 -4.57
C ALA A 102 12.76 -28.47 -4.56
N GLY A 103 13.70 -28.54 -5.51
CA GLY A 103 14.67 -29.64 -5.56
C GLY A 103 15.56 -29.71 -4.31
N PRO A 104 16.34 -30.79 -4.14
CA PRO A 104 17.24 -30.91 -3.01
C PRO A 104 18.30 -29.79 -2.98
N ASN A 105 18.75 -29.42 -1.78
CA ASN A 105 19.77 -28.39 -1.53
C ASN A 105 19.56 -27.06 -2.30
N THR A 106 18.30 -26.68 -2.51
CA THR A 106 17.91 -25.48 -3.26
C THR A 106 17.69 -24.31 -2.32
N LEU A 107 18.34 -23.18 -2.60
CA LEU A 107 18.08 -21.91 -1.93
C LEU A 107 16.92 -21.20 -2.62
N VAL A 108 15.87 -20.93 -1.84
CA VAL A 108 14.65 -20.26 -2.30
C VAL A 108 14.51 -18.94 -1.57
N TYR A 109 14.14 -17.89 -2.30
CA TYR A 109 13.80 -16.58 -1.77
C TYR A 109 12.32 -16.31 -1.98
N TRP A 110 11.69 -15.63 -1.04
CA TRP A 110 10.29 -15.26 -1.15
C TRP A 110 10.01 -13.96 -0.40
N LYS A 111 8.93 -13.29 -0.76
CA LYS A 111 8.46 -12.07 -0.10
C LYS A 111 6.95 -11.97 -0.16
N VAL A 112 6.41 -11.12 0.70
CA VAL A 112 4.99 -10.79 0.75
C VAL A 112 4.83 -9.29 0.61
N VAL A 113 3.86 -8.85 -0.19
CA VAL A 113 3.43 -7.46 -0.31
C VAL A 113 2.04 -7.36 0.30
N ALA A 114 1.88 -6.61 1.38
CA ALA A 114 0.60 -6.35 2.02
C ALA A 114 -0.07 -5.12 1.40
N LYS A 115 -1.39 -5.18 1.23
CA LYS A 115 -2.21 -4.13 0.65
C LYS A 115 -3.49 -3.97 1.46
N ASP A 116 -3.85 -2.76 1.84
CA ASP A 116 -5.16 -2.46 2.41
C ASP A 116 -6.21 -2.18 1.30
N ASN A 117 -7.44 -1.85 1.70
CA ASN A 117 -8.53 -1.51 0.78
C ASN A 117 -8.68 0.00 0.52
N HIS A 118 -7.74 0.83 0.98
CA HIS A 118 -7.68 2.27 0.76
C HIS A 118 -6.45 2.70 -0.07
N GLY A 119 -5.66 1.74 -0.54
CA GLY A 119 -4.54 1.94 -1.47
C GLY A 119 -3.16 1.94 -0.81
N GLY A 120 -3.06 1.69 0.49
CA GLY A 120 -1.79 1.51 1.17
C GLY A 120 -1.15 0.18 0.78
N VAL A 121 0.17 0.22 0.60
CA VAL A 121 0.99 -0.91 0.16
C VAL A 121 2.27 -0.94 0.98
N THR A 122 2.54 -2.09 1.60
CA THR A 122 3.77 -2.31 2.37
C THR A 122 4.50 -3.53 1.84
N ASN A 123 5.72 -3.31 1.36
CA ASN A 123 6.61 -4.39 0.95
C ASN A 123 7.22 -5.06 2.19
N GLY A 124 7.10 -6.38 2.29
CA GLY A 124 7.81 -7.17 3.28
C GLY A 124 9.30 -7.32 2.95
N PRO A 125 10.12 -7.72 3.94
CA PRO A 125 11.49 -8.14 3.69
C PRO A 125 11.52 -9.38 2.78
N VAL A 126 12.68 -9.61 2.16
CA VAL A 126 12.94 -10.85 1.42
C VAL A 126 13.44 -11.89 2.41
N TRP A 127 12.73 -13.01 2.49
CA TRP A 127 13.11 -14.15 3.29
C TRP A 127 13.69 -15.27 2.42
N SER A 128 14.47 -16.15 3.02
CA SER A 128 14.98 -17.32 2.34
C SER A 128 14.86 -18.60 3.16
N TYR A 129 14.88 -19.74 2.47
CA TYR A 129 15.09 -21.05 3.07
C TYR A 129 15.87 -21.95 2.11
N ARG A 130 16.50 -22.99 2.66
CA ARG A 130 17.22 -24.02 1.93
C ARG A 130 16.59 -25.39 2.16
N THR A 131 16.29 -26.11 1.09
CA THR A 131 15.75 -27.47 1.19
C THR A 131 16.80 -28.45 1.68
N ALA A 132 16.34 -29.56 2.25
CA ALA A 132 17.21 -30.69 2.61
C ALA A 132 17.95 -31.24 1.37
N PRO A 133 19.12 -31.88 1.56
CA PRO A 133 19.81 -32.63 0.51
C PRO A 133 18.95 -33.74 -0.12
#